data_AF-A0A9D2C910-F1
#
_entry.id   AF-A0A9D2C910-F1
#
_cell.length_a   1.000
_cell.length_b   1.000
_cell.length_c   1.000
_cell.angle_alpha   90.00
_cell.angle_beta   90.00
_cell.angle_gamma   90.00
#
_symmetry.space_group_name_H-M   'P 1'
#
loop_
_entity.id
_entity.type
_entity.pdbx_description
1 polymer ?
#
loop_
_entity_poly.entity_id
_entity_poly.type
_entity_poly.pdbx_seq_one_letter_code
_entity_poly.pdbx_strand_id
1 'polypeptide(L)'
;MAADAAQAERALERFDTAAERLAGSEAINLGGLAAILLRTESASSSQIEGITVGAKNLALSTLEEASTHNARLVTNNVRAMFGALALADQLDQDAILAMHRELMMHSRPE
;
A
#
# COMPACT_ATOMS: atom_id res chain seq x y z
N MET A 1 -10.10 21.44 -15.68
CA MET A 1 -10.84 20.19 -15.37
C MET A 1 -10.74 19.15 -16.48
N ALA A 2 -11.33 19.33 -17.67
CA ALA A 2 -11.24 18.31 -18.74
C ALA A 2 -9.81 18.07 -19.25
N ALA A 3 -8.99 19.13 -19.36
CA ALA A 3 -7.57 19.02 -19.72
C ALA A 3 -6.73 18.29 -18.65
N ASP A 4 -7.07 18.48 -17.37
CA ASP A 4 -6.36 17.87 -16.23
C ASP A 4 -6.67 16.37 -16.14
N ALA A 5 -7.93 15.98 -16.33
CA ALA A 5 -8.35 14.57 -16.36
C ALA A 5 -7.64 13.80 -17.49
N ALA A 6 -7.65 14.35 -18.72
CA ALA A 6 -6.97 13.74 -19.85
C ALA A 6 -5.44 13.64 -19.66
N GLN A 7 -4.84 14.58 -18.92
CA GLN A 7 -3.42 14.49 -18.56
C GLN A 7 -3.16 13.39 -17.53
N ALA A 8 -4.04 13.23 -16.53
CA ALA A 8 -3.94 12.17 -15.53
C ALA A 8 -4.08 10.78 -16.17
N GLU A 9 -5.06 10.59 -17.05
CA GLU A 9 -5.25 9.35 -17.81
C GLU A 9 -4.00 8.97 -18.60
N ARG A 10 -3.43 9.93 -19.37
CA ARG A 10 -2.16 9.71 -20.09
C ARG A 10 -0.96 9.43 -19.17
N ALA A 11 -0.99 9.88 -17.92
CA ALA A 11 0.06 9.55 -16.97
C ALA A 11 -0.08 8.11 -16.48
N LEU A 12 -1.30 7.65 -16.21
CA LEU A 12 -1.59 6.26 -15.83
C LEU A 12 -1.23 5.28 -16.95
N GLU A 13 -1.66 5.53 -18.19
CA GLU A 13 -1.34 4.68 -19.34
C GLU A 13 0.17 4.49 -19.55
N ARG A 14 0.94 5.58 -19.36
CA ARG A 14 2.41 5.54 -19.46
C ARG A 14 3.03 4.74 -18.31
N PHE A 15 2.46 4.83 -17.11
CA PHE A 15 2.91 4.07 -15.96
C PHE A 15 2.65 2.56 -16.17
N ASP A 16 1.45 2.19 -16.59
CA ASP A 16 1.08 0.78 -16.85
C ASP A 16 1.98 0.17 -17.93
N THR A 17 2.17 0.89 -19.04
CA THR A 17 3.08 0.46 -20.12
C THR A 17 4.52 0.26 -19.61
N ALA A 18 4.99 1.11 -18.70
CA ALA A 18 6.32 0.97 -18.10
C ALA A 18 6.38 -0.23 -17.15
N ALA A 19 5.34 -0.47 -16.35
CA ALA A 19 5.23 -1.60 -15.45
C ALA A 19 5.21 -2.94 -16.21
N GLU A 20 4.46 -3.03 -17.31
CA GLU A 20 4.42 -4.22 -18.18
C GLU A 20 5.79 -4.54 -18.80
N ARG A 21 6.53 -3.50 -19.20
CA ARG A 21 7.91 -3.67 -19.72
C ARG A 21 8.87 -4.16 -18.64
N LEU A 22 8.73 -3.68 -17.40
CA LEU A 22 9.49 -4.21 -16.27
C LEU A 22 9.09 -5.66 -15.96
N ALA A 23 7.80 -5.96 -16.01
CA ALA A 23 7.21 -7.27 -15.73
C ALA A 23 7.71 -8.37 -16.68
N GLY A 24 7.80 -8.05 -17.97
CA GLY A 24 8.30 -8.96 -19.00
C GLY A 24 9.82 -9.18 -18.99
N SER A 25 10.55 -8.48 -18.13
CA SER A 25 11.99 -8.68 -17.92
C SER A 25 12.21 -9.78 -16.89
N GLU A 26 12.87 -10.88 -17.28
CA GLU A 26 13.25 -11.98 -16.36
C GLU A 26 14.07 -11.52 -15.14
N ALA A 27 14.65 -10.33 -15.20
CA ALA A 27 15.48 -9.76 -14.14
C ALA A 27 14.69 -9.15 -12.96
N ILE A 28 13.37 -8.90 -13.09
CA ILE A 28 12.63 -8.10 -12.09
C ILE A 28 11.48 -8.89 -11.46
N ASN A 29 11.54 -9.05 -10.14
CA ASN A 29 10.42 -9.55 -9.35
C ASN A 29 9.43 -8.42 -9.05
N LEU A 30 8.30 -8.38 -9.75
CA LEU A 30 7.23 -7.39 -9.55
C LEU A 30 6.63 -7.44 -8.14
N GLY A 31 6.54 -8.62 -7.52
CA GLY A 31 6.01 -8.76 -6.16
C GLY A 31 6.85 -7.98 -5.14
N GLY A 32 8.17 -8.02 -5.27
CA GLY A 32 9.09 -7.22 -4.46
C GLY A 32 8.96 -5.72 -4.70
N LEU A 33 8.78 -5.31 -5.97
CA LEU A 33 8.56 -3.91 -6.32
C LEU A 33 7.23 -3.37 -5.77
N ALA A 34 6.13 -4.12 -5.92
CA ALA A 34 4.83 -3.78 -5.38
C ALA A 34 4.89 -3.59 -3.85
N ALA A 35 5.60 -4.47 -3.13
CA ALA A 35 5.80 -4.32 -1.70
C ALA A 35 6.61 -3.06 -1.31
N ILE A 36 7.58 -2.65 -2.13
CA ILE A 36 8.30 -1.38 -1.90
C ILE A 36 7.39 -0.17 -2.13
N LEU A 37 6.65 -0.16 -3.24
CA LEU A 37 5.76 0.94 -3.58
C LEU A 37 4.66 1.12 -2.53
N LEU A 38 3.98 0.04 -2.17
CA LEU A 38 2.90 0.09 -1.17
C LEU A 38 3.38 0.56 0.20
N ARG A 39 4.54 0.08 0.68
CA ARG A 39 5.10 0.56 1.95
C ARG A 39 5.46 2.04 1.92
N THR A 40 5.96 2.52 0.78
CA THR A 40 6.33 3.93 0.62
C THR A 40 5.08 4.81 0.60
N GLU A 41 4.06 4.40 -0.13
CA GLU A 41 2.76 5.08 -0.18
C GLU A 41 2.09 5.08 1.20
N SER A 42 1.97 3.92 1.86
CA SER A 42 1.39 3.82 3.20
C SER A 42 2.13 4.68 4.22
N ALA A 43 3.47 4.77 4.16
CA ALA A 43 4.25 5.64 5.04
C ALA A 43 3.98 7.12 4.75
N SER A 44 3.92 7.52 3.48
CA SER A 44 3.60 8.89 3.08
C SER A 44 2.17 9.30 3.45
N SER A 45 1.19 8.42 3.22
CA SER A 45 -0.21 8.63 3.60
C SER A 45 -0.35 8.75 5.12
N SER A 46 0.33 7.89 5.88
CA SER A 46 0.32 7.94 7.35
C SER A 46 0.96 9.21 7.89
N GLN A 47 1.98 9.76 7.21
CA GLN A 47 2.58 11.05 7.58
C GLN A 47 1.60 12.21 7.48
N ILE A 48 0.67 12.19 6.51
CA ILE A 48 -0.38 13.22 6.40
C ILE A 48 -1.27 13.20 7.64
N GLU A 49 -1.52 12.02 8.22
CA GLU A 49 -2.28 11.83 9.46
C GLU A 49 -1.44 12.04 10.74
N GLY A 50 -0.19 12.49 10.61
CA GLY A 50 0.73 12.71 11.74
C GLY A 50 1.41 11.43 12.27
N ILE A 51 1.19 10.29 11.61
CA ILE A 51 1.79 9.00 11.99
C ILE A 51 3.12 8.85 11.26
N THR A 52 4.23 9.13 11.95
CA THR A 52 5.58 8.98 11.40
C THR A 52 6.24 7.68 11.86
N VAL A 53 6.92 7.00 10.94
CA VAL A 53 7.73 5.81 11.21
C VAL A 53 9.03 5.85 10.41
N GLY A 54 10.15 5.48 11.04
CA GLY A 54 11.43 5.31 10.34
C GLY A 54 11.50 3.97 9.61
N ALA A 55 12.19 3.93 8.46
CA ALA A 55 12.29 2.73 7.61
C ALA A 55 12.69 1.45 8.35
N LYS A 56 13.63 1.54 9.31
CA LYS A 56 14.05 0.40 10.15
C LYS A 56 12.89 -0.16 10.99
N ASN A 57 12.14 0.71 11.67
CA ASN A 57 11.04 0.27 12.53
C ASN A 57 9.87 -0.29 11.70
N LEU A 58 9.61 0.26 10.52
CA LEU A 58 8.63 -0.28 9.59
C LEU A 58 9.03 -1.66 9.08
N ALA A 59 10.31 -1.86 8.74
CA ALA A 59 10.85 -3.15 8.31
C ALA A 59 10.72 -4.21 9.42
N LEU A 60 11.13 -3.90 10.65
CA LEU A 60 10.98 -4.80 11.80
C LEU A 60 9.50 -5.15 12.07
N SER A 61 8.60 -4.17 11.97
CA SER A 61 7.16 -4.40 12.14
C SER A 61 6.57 -5.32 11.06
N THR A 62 7.08 -5.26 9.83
CA THR A 62 6.65 -6.15 8.74
C THR A 62 7.02 -7.61 9.01
N LEU A 63 8.13 -7.84 9.73
CA LEU A 63 8.62 -9.15 10.15
C LEU A 63 7.97 -9.64 11.46
N GLU A 64 6.94 -8.93 11.96
CA GLU A 64 6.28 -9.22 13.25
C GLU A 64 7.25 -9.17 14.45
N GLU A 65 8.36 -8.44 14.30
CA GLU A 65 9.35 -8.22 15.36
C GLU A 65 9.02 -6.99 16.23
N ALA A 66 9.83 -6.78 17.27
CA ALA A 66 9.73 -5.66 18.20
C ALA A 66 9.64 -4.32 17.45
N SER A 67 8.48 -3.67 17.57
CA SER A 67 8.10 -2.50 16.77
C SER A 67 7.40 -1.43 17.62
N THR A 68 7.41 -0.19 17.14
CA THR A 68 6.67 0.91 17.76
C THR A 68 5.18 0.82 17.40
N HIS A 69 4.33 1.53 18.16
CA HIS A 69 2.91 1.59 17.87
C HIS A 69 2.63 2.13 16.44
N ASN A 70 3.24 3.27 16.08
CA ASN A 70 3.13 3.83 14.73
C ASN A 70 3.58 2.84 13.66
N ALA A 71 4.66 2.08 13.88
CA ALA A 71 5.12 1.10 12.91
C ALA A 71 4.09 -0.01 12.65
N ARG A 72 3.37 -0.44 13.69
CA ARG A 72 2.25 -1.38 13.54
C ARG A 72 1.07 -0.78 12.79
N LEU A 73 0.71 0.47 13.08
CA LEU A 73 -0.38 1.15 12.36
C LEU A 73 -0.08 1.26 10.86
N VAL A 74 1.14 1.70 10.50
CA VAL A 74 1.55 1.78 9.09
C VAL A 74 1.61 0.38 8.45
N THR A 75 2.08 -0.64 9.18
CA THR A 75 2.10 -2.03 8.68
C THR A 75 0.69 -2.57 8.43
N ASN A 76 -0.27 -2.28 9.30
CA ASN A 76 -1.67 -2.64 9.10
C ASN A 76 -2.26 -1.97 7.87
N ASN A 77 -1.94 -0.69 7.64
CA ASN A 77 -2.35 0.02 6.42
C ASN A 77 -1.79 -0.66 5.16
N VAL A 78 -0.51 -1.05 5.16
CA VAL A 78 0.10 -1.80 4.06
C VAL A 78 -0.63 -3.13 3.83
N ARG A 79 -0.93 -3.89 4.89
CA ARG A 79 -1.69 -5.15 4.79
C ARG A 79 -3.10 -4.94 4.25
N ALA A 80 -3.79 -3.90 4.70
CA ALA A 80 -5.10 -3.52 4.19
C ALA A 80 -5.06 -3.19 2.70
N MET A 81 -4.02 -2.49 2.21
CA MET A 81 -3.83 -2.20 0.78
C MET A 81 -3.53 -3.46 -0.05
N PHE A 82 -2.78 -4.42 0.49
CA PHE A 82 -2.63 -5.73 -0.16
C PHE A 82 -3.96 -6.49 -0.24
N GLY A 83 -4.77 -6.45 0.83
CA GLY A 83 -6.13 -6.98 0.82
C GLY A 83 -7.01 -6.29 -0.22
N ALA A 84 -6.90 -4.97 -0.35
CA ALA A 84 -7.60 -4.19 -1.37
C ALA A 84 -7.23 -4.63 -2.79
N LEU A 85 -5.94 -4.80 -3.07
CA LEU A 85 -5.46 -5.26 -4.37
C LEU A 85 -5.95 -6.69 -4.68
N ALA A 86 -5.96 -7.59 -3.69
CA ALA A 86 -6.44 -8.96 -3.87
C ALA A 86 -7.95 -9.04 -4.16
N LEU A 87 -8.72 -8.02 -3.78
CA LEU A 87 -10.18 -7.94 -3.91
C LEU A 87 -10.61 -6.87 -4.92
N ALA A 88 -9.69 -6.28 -5.67
CA ALA A 88 -9.95 -5.11 -6.51
C ALA A 88 -11.01 -5.36 -7.59
N ASP A 89 -11.10 -6.59 -8.09
CA ASP A 89 -12.09 -6.99 -9.11
C ASP A 89 -13.50 -7.20 -8.52
N GLN A 90 -13.64 -7.23 -7.18
CA GLN A 90 -14.89 -7.47 -6.46
C GLN A 90 -15.01 -6.53 -5.25
N LEU A 91 -15.23 -5.24 -5.53
CA LEU A 91 -15.38 -4.20 -4.51
C LEU A 91 -16.79 -4.20 -3.89
N ASP A 92 -17.11 -5.26 -3.14
CA ASP A 92 -18.37 -5.40 -2.42
C ASP A 92 -18.23 -5.10 -0.91
N GLN A 93 -19.33 -5.26 -0.16
CA GLN A 93 -19.33 -5.00 1.27
C GLN A 93 -18.35 -5.91 2.04
N ASP A 94 -18.22 -7.18 1.63
CA ASP A 94 -17.34 -8.13 2.29
C ASP A 94 -15.87 -7.77 2.07
N ALA A 95 -15.53 -7.26 0.89
CA ALA A 95 -14.21 -6.72 0.60
C ALA A 95 -13.87 -5.51 1.48
N ILE A 96 -14.82 -4.58 1.67
CA ILE A 96 -14.64 -3.42 2.56
C ILE A 96 -14.41 -3.88 4.01
N LEU A 97 -15.20 -4.83 4.49
CA LEU A 97 -15.05 -5.36 5.84
C LEU A 97 -13.72 -6.11 6.03
N ALA A 98 -13.23 -6.81 5.00
CA ALA A 98 -11.92 -7.47 5.02
C ALA A 98 -10.78 -6.45 5.14
N MET A 99 -10.77 -5.41 4.32
CA MET A 99 -9.79 -4.33 4.40
C MET A 99 -9.81 -3.64 5.78
N HIS A 100 -11.00 -3.38 6.31
CA HIS A 100 -11.15 -2.75 7.63
C HIS A 100 -10.58 -3.61 8.77
N ARG A 101 -10.78 -4.94 8.73
CA ARG A 101 -10.22 -5.84 9.74
C ARG A 101 -8.69 -5.79 9.78
N GLU A 102 -8.04 -5.80 8.60
CA GLU A 102 -6.58 -5.67 8.51
C GLU A 102 -6.11 -4.33 9.07
N LEU A 103 -6.80 -3.23 8.75
CA LEU A 103 -6.46 -1.90 9.27
C LEU A 103 -6.54 -1.84 10.80
N MET A 104 -7.57 -2.46 11.39
CA MET A 104 -7.87 -2.37 12.82
C MET A 104 -7.14 -3.40 13.69
N MET A 105 -6.42 -4.37 13.11
CA MET A 105 -5.83 -5.51 13.85
C MET A 105 -5.01 -5.12 15.09
N HIS A 106 -4.35 -3.95 15.07
CA HIS A 106 -3.51 -3.46 16.16
C HIS A 106 -3.91 -2.06 16.65
N SER A 107 -5.06 -1.57 16.20
CA SER A 107 -5.66 -0.33 16.68
C SER A 107 -6.33 -0.66 18.01
N ARG A 108 -5.77 -0.20 19.13
CA ARG A 108 -6.49 -0.30 20.40
C ARG A 108 -7.68 0.66 20.33
N PRO A 109 -8.93 0.20 20.55
CA PRO A 109 -9.99 1.14 20.87
C PRO A 109 -9.65 1.74 22.24
N GLU A 110 -9.68 3.07 22.32
CA GLU A 110 -9.75 3.76 23.61
C GLU A 110 -11.15 3.62 24.22
#